data_AF-A0A1C5HNE0-F1
#
_entry.id   AF-A0A1C5HNE0-F1
#
_cell.length_a   1.000
_cell.length_b   1.000
_cell.length_c   1.000
_cell.angle_alpha   90.00
_cell.angle_beta   90.00
_cell.angle_gamma   90.00
#
_symmetry.space_group_name_H-M   'P 1'
#
loop_
_entity.id
_entity.type
_entity.pdbx_description
1 polymer ?
#
loop_
_entity_poly.entity_id
_entity_poly.type
_entity_poly.pdbx_seq_one_letter_code
_entity_poly.pdbx_strand_id
1 'polypeptide(L)'
;MTGSTADGGGYSVRVERRRPSPVQTAVLLAVPLLLPAAGEAALSSGFGEFGAAWSVWWDGRSASQEPLWGHTVMWWARVGKLLQFAAGLVVLLDLVGPERLRSAGRRLSASYAEARRLATAMRPEIKRTLPAAVRSAMAQVLLVANVGLAILVAAQWATVRQNPALLAPLAVSVVAFGVLLLIGGPAVQYGVRMPFIGLFWLLATLILAPIAAVLDNANPGHLLRWLGVGFFVAGFTLDLLGS
;
A
#
# COMPACT_ATOMS: atom_id res chain seq x y z
N MET A 1 -76.16 8.53 -1.94
CA MET A 1 -75.84 7.08 -1.92
C MET A 1 -75.39 6.67 -3.31
N THR A 2 -74.09 6.66 -3.57
CA THR A 2 -73.46 5.98 -4.71
C THR A 2 -72.05 5.63 -4.29
N GLY A 3 -71.82 4.34 -4.06
CA GLY A 3 -70.59 3.79 -3.50
C GLY A 3 -69.44 3.81 -4.50
N SER A 4 -68.28 4.25 -4.02
CA SER A 4 -67.00 4.16 -4.71
C SER A 4 -66.29 2.91 -4.22
N THR A 5 -66.34 1.84 -5.03
CA THR A 5 -65.58 0.61 -4.83
C THR A 5 -64.10 0.89 -5.07
N ALA A 6 -63.32 0.91 -3.99
CA ALA A 6 -61.87 0.97 -4.01
C ALA A 6 -61.33 -0.36 -4.57
N ASP A 7 -60.84 -0.29 -5.82
CA ASP A 7 -60.21 -1.41 -6.50
C ASP A 7 -58.79 -1.58 -5.96
N GLY A 8 -58.64 -2.54 -5.04
CA GLY A 8 -57.38 -2.91 -4.41
C GLY A 8 -56.47 -3.64 -5.39
N GLY A 9 -55.80 -2.88 -6.26
CA GLY A 9 -54.75 -3.38 -7.15
C GLY A 9 -53.58 -3.96 -6.36
N GLY A 10 -53.62 -5.26 -6.11
CA GLY A 10 -52.54 -6.01 -5.48
C GLY A 10 -51.28 -5.98 -6.33
N TYR A 11 -50.36 -5.07 -5.99
CA TYR A 11 -49.00 -5.09 -6.52
C TYR A 11 -48.26 -6.32 -6.02
N SER A 12 -48.32 -7.42 -6.77
CA SER A 12 -47.42 -8.54 -6.56
C SER A 12 -46.02 -8.10 -6.96
N VAL A 13 -45.20 -7.71 -5.98
CA VAL A 13 -43.77 -7.47 -6.17
C VAL A 13 -43.12 -8.81 -6.53
N ARG A 14 -43.01 -9.08 -7.84
CA ARG A 14 -42.30 -10.24 -8.35
C ARG A 14 -40.81 -9.99 -8.09
N VAL A 15 -40.31 -10.53 -6.97
CA VAL A 15 -38.88 -10.53 -6.63
C VAL A 15 -38.15 -11.40 -7.65
N GLU A 16 -37.69 -10.77 -8.72
CA GLU A 16 -36.91 -11.43 -9.76
C GLU A 16 -35.53 -11.78 -9.17
N ARG A 17 -35.34 -13.07 -8.86
CA ARG A 17 -34.05 -13.59 -8.38
C ARG A 17 -33.00 -13.38 -9.47
N ARG A 18 -32.27 -12.27 -9.40
CA ARG A 18 -31.11 -12.03 -10.25
C ARG A 18 -30.11 -13.16 -10.04
N ARG A 19 -29.82 -13.90 -11.11
CA ARG A 19 -28.74 -14.87 -11.11
C ARG A 19 -27.43 -14.12 -10.82
N PRO A 20 -26.57 -14.60 -9.90
CA PRO A 20 -25.27 -14.00 -9.66
C PRO A 20 -24.47 -13.96 -10.96
N SER A 21 -23.71 -12.88 -11.17
CA SER A 21 -22.91 -12.77 -12.39
C SER A 21 -21.84 -13.87 -12.45
N PRO A 22 -21.33 -14.25 -13.64
CA PRO A 22 -20.25 -15.22 -13.76
C PRO A 22 -19.03 -14.86 -12.91
N VAL A 23 -18.75 -13.56 -12.75
CA VAL A 23 -17.66 -13.05 -11.90
C VAL A 23 -17.97 -13.25 -10.41
N GLN A 24 -19.19 -12.96 -9.95
CA GLN A 24 -19.58 -13.23 -8.56
C GLN A 24 -19.53 -14.73 -8.24
N THR A 25 -19.96 -15.56 -9.19
CA THR A 25 -19.91 -17.02 -9.06
C THR A 25 -18.46 -17.51 -9.02
N ALA A 26 -17.58 -16.97 -9.87
CA ALA A 26 -16.15 -17.29 -9.87
C ALA A 26 -15.46 -16.84 -8.57
N VAL A 27 -15.77 -15.65 -8.04
CA VAL A 27 -15.23 -15.16 -6.76
C VAL A 27 -15.73 -16.04 -5.60
N LEU A 28 -17.04 -16.34 -5.54
CA LEU A 28 -17.61 -17.18 -4.49
C LEU A 28 -17.07 -18.62 -4.52
N LEU A 29 -16.72 -19.14 -5.70
CA LEU A 29 -16.11 -20.46 -5.84
C LEU A 29 -14.59 -20.45 -5.64
N ALA A 30 -13.89 -19.37 -5.99
CA ALA A 30 -12.44 -19.27 -5.85
C ALA A 30 -11.99 -18.99 -4.40
N VAL A 31 -12.79 -18.28 -3.61
CA VAL A 31 -12.48 -17.98 -2.21
C VAL A 31 -12.24 -19.25 -1.38
N PRO A 32 -13.12 -20.27 -1.38
CA PRO A 32 -12.85 -21.52 -0.65
C PRO A 32 -11.77 -22.39 -1.31
N LEU A 33 -11.55 -22.30 -2.63
CA LEU A 33 -10.54 -23.09 -3.33
C LEU A 33 -9.09 -22.60 -3.15
N LEU A 34 -8.91 -21.31 -2.81
CA LEU A 34 -7.61 -20.70 -2.50
C LEU A 34 -7.18 -20.85 -1.03
N LEU A 35 -8.02 -21.49 -0.21
CA LEU A 35 -7.80 -21.77 1.21
C LEU A 35 -7.47 -23.27 1.53
N PRO A 36 -6.69 -24.04 0.75
CA PRO A 36 -6.50 -25.45 1.07
C PRO A 36 -5.44 -25.64 2.17
N ALA A 37 -5.78 -26.48 3.16
CA ALA A 37 -4.95 -27.24 4.12
C ALA A 37 -3.88 -26.53 4.99
N ALA A 38 -3.12 -25.55 4.47
CA ALA A 38 -2.25 -24.72 5.30
C ALA A 38 -3.06 -23.77 6.20
N GLY A 39 -4.30 -23.48 5.81
CA GLY A 39 -5.21 -22.60 6.53
C GLY A 39 -5.63 -23.14 7.89
N GLU A 40 -5.95 -24.43 8.07
CA GLU A 40 -6.44 -24.91 9.37
C GLU A 40 -5.36 -24.92 10.46
N ALA A 41 -4.12 -25.32 10.12
CA ALA A 41 -2.99 -25.27 11.03
C ALA A 41 -2.59 -23.82 11.35
N ALA A 42 -2.54 -22.94 10.34
CA ALA A 42 -2.19 -21.53 10.53
C ALA A 42 -3.30 -20.73 11.23
N LEU A 43 -4.58 -21.07 11.01
CA LEU A 43 -5.70 -20.47 11.72
C LEU A 43 -5.73 -20.95 13.16
N SER A 44 -5.55 -22.25 13.42
CA SER A 44 -5.53 -22.77 14.80
C SER A 44 -4.34 -22.23 15.61
N SER A 45 -3.13 -22.16 15.03
CA SER A 45 -1.99 -21.51 15.69
C SER A 45 -2.20 -20.01 15.82
N GLY A 46 -2.74 -19.37 14.78
CA GLY A 46 -2.96 -17.93 14.75
C GLY A 46 -3.98 -17.44 15.78
N PHE A 47 -5.06 -18.17 16.00
CA PHE A 47 -6.03 -17.86 17.06
C PHE A 47 -5.43 -18.08 18.45
N GLY A 48 -4.55 -19.07 18.61
CA GLY A 48 -3.83 -19.32 19.86
C GLY A 48 -2.89 -18.17 20.24
N GLU A 49 -2.07 -17.71 19.30
CA GLU A 49 -1.16 -16.56 19.48
C GLU A 49 -1.94 -15.28 19.78
N PHE A 50 -3.05 -15.05 19.07
CA PHE A 50 -3.91 -13.90 19.31
C PHE A 50 -4.55 -13.93 20.70
N GLY A 51 -5.05 -15.10 21.13
CA GLY A 51 -5.59 -15.28 22.47
C GLY A 51 -4.53 -15.11 23.56
N ALA A 52 -3.30 -15.57 23.32
CA ALA A 52 -2.18 -15.38 24.24
C ALA A 52 -1.82 -13.91 24.41
N ALA A 53 -1.71 -13.14 23.31
CA ALA A 53 -1.47 -11.70 23.36
C ALA A 53 -2.57 -10.95 24.13
N TRP A 54 -3.84 -11.34 23.91
CA TRP A 54 -4.97 -10.82 24.68
C TRP A 54 -4.90 -11.15 26.17
N SER A 55 -4.49 -12.37 26.52
CA SER A 55 -4.31 -12.75 27.93
C SER A 55 -3.22 -11.91 28.59
N VAL A 56 -2.08 -11.70 27.92
CA VAL A 56 -0.98 -10.86 28.44
C VAL A 56 -1.46 -9.41 28.65
N TRP A 57 -2.20 -8.86 27.68
CA TRP A 57 -2.78 -7.53 27.79
C TRP A 57 -3.80 -7.44 28.94
N TRP A 58 -4.67 -8.45 29.09
CA TRP A 58 -5.68 -8.50 30.15
C TRP A 58 -5.07 -8.60 31.56
N ASP A 59 -3.89 -9.22 31.68
CA ASP A 59 -3.10 -9.24 32.91
C ASP A 59 -2.47 -7.87 33.25
N GLY A 60 -2.68 -6.83 32.44
CA GLY A 60 -2.08 -5.50 32.61
C GLY A 60 -0.61 -5.42 32.19
N ARG A 61 -0.10 -6.45 31.51
CA ARG A 61 1.26 -6.47 30.97
C ARG A 61 1.25 -5.94 29.53
N SER A 62 2.34 -5.29 29.13
CA SER A 62 2.46 -4.82 27.74
C SER A 62 2.67 -6.00 26.80
N ALA A 63 1.70 -6.24 25.91
CA ALA A 63 1.81 -7.26 24.87
C ALA A 63 2.66 -6.80 23.66
N SER A 64 3.22 -5.58 23.70
CA SER A 64 3.89 -4.94 22.54
C SER A 64 5.02 -5.75 21.91
N GLN A 65 5.73 -6.57 22.69
CA GLN A 65 6.83 -7.43 22.25
C GLN A 65 6.42 -8.88 21.98
N GLU A 66 5.18 -9.27 22.31
CA GLU A 66 4.71 -10.63 22.06
C GLU A 66 4.63 -10.88 20.55
N PRO A 67 5.05 -12.07 20.08
CA PRO A 67 4.90 -12.45 18.70
C PRO A 67 3.43 -12.78 18.40
N LEU A 68 2.92 -12.16 17.34
CA LEU A 68 1.61 -12.41 16.74
C LEU A 68 1.82 -12.64 15.24
N TRP A 69 1.51 -13.83 14.74
CA TRP A 69 1.65 -14.23 13.34
C TRP A 69 3.04 -13.93 12.76
N GLY A 70 4.09 -14.18 13.54
CA GLY A 70 5.50 -13.98 13.15
C GLY A 70 6.03 -12.54 13.24
N HIS A 71 5.21 -11.59 13.69
CA HIS A 71 5.63 -10.19 13.92
C HIS A 71 5.25 -9.72 15.32
N THR A 72 5.89 -8.67 15.83
CA THR A 72 5.52 -8.15 17.16
C THR A 72 4.13 -7.50 17.14
N VAL A 73 3.38 -7.58 18.23
CA VAL A 73 2.09 -6.88 18.38
C VAL A 73 2.21 -5.39 18.07
N MET A 74 3.35 -4.75 18.38
CA MET A 74 3.60 -3.35 18.00
C MET A 74 3.54 -3.11 16.48
N TRP A 75 4.00 -4.05 15.65
CA TRP A 75 3.87 -3.94 14.20
C TRP A 75 2.40 -4.03 13.78
N TRP A 76 1.64 -4.95 14.36
CA TRP A 76 0.21 -5.10 14.12
C TRP A 76 -0.61 -3.91 14.61
N ALA A 77 -0.21 -3.24 15.68
CA ALA A 77 -0.85 -2.01 16.14
C ALA A 77 -0.76 -0.89 15.07
N ARG A 78 0.35 -0.81 14.33
CA ARG A 78 0.47 0.13 13.19
C ARG A 78 -0.49 -0.23 12.07
N VAL A 79 -0.63 -1.52 11.77
CA VAL A 79 -1.67 -2.01 10.84
C VAL A 79 -3.06 -1.64 11.37
N GLY A 80 -3.28 -1.77 12.67
CA GLY A 80 -4.52 -1.38 13.35
C GLY A 80 -4.88 0.09 13.09
N LYS A 81 -3.92 1.00 13.26
CA LYS A 81 -4.11 2.44 12.94
C LYS A 81 -4.43 2.68 11.46
N LEU A 82 -3.78 1.96 10.54
CA LEU A 82 -4.10 2.06 9.11
C LEU A 82 -5.53 1.57 8.81
N LEU A 83 -5.98 0.51 9.47
CA LEU A 83 -7.35 0.00 9.34
C LEU A 83 -8.38 0.98 9.92
N GLN A 84 -8.12 1.58 11.07
CA GLN A 84 -8.98 2.63 11.64
C GLN A 84 -9.07 3.85 10.71
N PHE A 85 -7.94 4.27 10.12
CA PHE A 85 -7.93 5.34 9.11
C PHE A 85 -8.75 4.96 7.87
N ALA A 86 -8.60 3.74 7.36
CA ALA A 86 -9.39 3.23 6.24
C ALA A 86 -10.89 3.19 6.57
N ALA A 87 -11.26 2.80 7.79
CA ALA A 87 -12.65 2.84 8.25
C ALA A 87 -13.22 4.27 8.24
N GLY A 88 -12.46 5.24 8.75
CA GLY A 88 -12.83 6.66 8.68
C GLY A 88 -13.00 7.14 7.24
N LEU A 89 -12.11 6.73 6.34
CA LEU A 89 -12.22 7.05 4.91
C LEU A 89 -13.49 6.46 4.29
N VAL A 90 -13.86 5.23 4.65
CA VAL A 90 -15.12 4.61 4.19
C VAL A 90 -16.34 5.42 4.64
N VAL A 91 -16.36 5.91 5.87
CA VAL A 91 -17.44 6.80 6.35
C VAL A 91 -17.47 8.11 5.56
N LEU A 92 -16.31 8.72 5.28
CA LEU A 92 -16.24 9.91 4.43
C LEU A 92 -16.75 9.62 3.02
N LEU A 93 -16.42 8.47 2.44
CA LEU A 93 -16.93 8.05 1.13
C LEU A 93 -18.45 7.85 1.14
N ASP A 94 -19.02 7.28 2.22
CA ASP A 94 -20.47 7.15 2.38
C ASP A 94 -21.15 8.53 2.46
N LEU A 95 -20.53 9.49 3.16
CA LEU A 95 -21.03 10.87 3.27
C LEU A 95 -20.96 11.65 1.94
N VAL A 96 -19.94 11.41 1.12
CA VAL A 96 -19.80 12.05 -0.20
C VAL A 96 -20.92 11.63 -1.16
N GLY A 97 -21.47 10.42 -0.97
CA GLY A 97 -22.56 9.88 -1.78
C GLY A 97 -22.10 9.32 -3.13
N PRO A 98 -22.86 8.34 -3.69
CA PRO A 98 -22.42 7.58 -4.85
C PRO A 98 -22.34 8.43 -6.14
N GLU A 99 -23.15 9.48 -6.28
CA GLU A 99 -23.15 10.34 -7.48
C GLU A 99 -21.84 11.10 -7.63
N ARG A 100 -21.34 11.68 -6.53
CA ARG A 100 -20.09 12.42 -6.51
C ARG A 100 -18.91 11.49 -6.77
N LEU A 101 -18.91 10.30 -6.15
CA LEU A 101 -17.89 9.29 -6.38
C LEU A 101 -17.85 8.82 -7.82
N ARG A 102 -19.01 8.56 -8.45
CA ARG A 102 -19.07 8.22 -9.89
C ARG A 102 -18.56 9.35 -10.77
N SER A 103 -18.88 10.61 -10.43
CA SER A 103 -18.39 11.77 -11.19
C SER A 103 -16.86 11.92 -11.09
N ALA A 104 -16.30 11.73 -9.89
CA ALA A 104 -14.86 11.74 -9.65
C ALA A 104 -14.17 10.56 -10.34
N GLY A 105 -14.77 9.36 -10.25
CA GLY A 105 -14.32 8.16 -10.93
C GLY A 105 -14.23 8.34 -12.45
N ARG A 106 -15.24 8.94 -13.08
CA ARG A 106 -15.20 9.26 -14.52
C ARG A 106 -14.08 10.24 -14.89
N ARG A 107 -13.82 11.25 -14.06
CA ARG A 107 -12.71 12.19 -14.25
C ARG A 107 -11.35 11.49 -14.12
N LEU A 108 -11.18 10.70 -13.05
CA LEU A 108 -9.96 9.94 -12.81
C LEU A 108 -9.71 8.88 -13.88
N SER A 109 -10.75 8.18 -14.36
CA SER A 109 -10.62 7.20 -15.43
C SER A 109 -10.22 7.85 -16.76
N ALA A 110 -10.74 9.05 -17.04
CA ALA A 110 -10.33 9.81 -18.21
C ALA A 110 -8.85 10.25 -18.11
N SER A 111 -8.46 10.83 -16.97
CA SER A 111 -7.07 11.20 -16.71
C SER A 111 -6.12 10.00 -16.72
N TYR A 112 -6.54 8.84 -16.21
CA TYR A 112 -5.74 7.61 -16.23
C TYR A 112 -5.61 7.04 -17.63
N ALA A 113 -6.69 7.04 -18.42
CA ALA A 113 -6.66 6.60 -19.81
C ALA A 113 -5.74 7.51 -20.64
N GLU A 114 -5.77 8.82 -20.40
CA GLU A 114 -4.88 9.79 -21.02
C GLU A 114 -3.41 9.58 -20.59
N ALA A 115 -3.15 9.49 -19.28
CA ALA A 115 -1.82 9.20 -18.75
C ALA A 115 -1.26 7.87 -19.28
N ARG A 116 -2.10 6.84 -19.40
CA ARG A 116 -1.72 5.55 -20.00
C ARG A 116 -1.43 5.69 -21.49
N ARG A 117 -2.23 6.43 -22.25
CA ARG A 117 -1.96 6.72 -23.67
C ARG A 117 -0.65 7.46 -23.84
N LEU A 118 -0.41 8.50 -23.05
CA LEU A 118 0.84 9.26 -23.00
C LEU A 118 2.02 8.37 -22.63
N ALA A 119 1.90 7.55 -21.58
CA ALA A 119 2.95 6.61 -21.18
C ALA A 119 3.25 5.57 -22.28
N THR A 120 2.23 5.10 -22.98
CA THR A 120 2.39 4.12 -24.07
C THR A 120 3.02 4.78 -25.31
N ALA A 121 2.62 6.02 -25.63
CA ALA A 121 3.17 6.82 -26.71
C ALA A 121 4.61 7.28 -26.44
N MET A 122 4.93 7.59 -25.18
CA MET A 122 6.28 7.95 -24.74
C MET A 122 7.18 6.72 -24.55
N ARG A 123 6.64 5.50 -24.45
CA ARG A 123 7.43 4.27 -24.28
C ARG A 123 8.61 4.13 -25.29
N PRO A 124 8.44 4.35 -26.61
CA PRO A 124 9.56 4.33 -27.56
C PRO A 124 10.53 5.50 -27.37
N GLU A 125 10.04 6.70 -27.06
CA GLU A 125 10.85 7.90 -26.84
C GLU A 125 11.71 7.77 -25.57
N ILE A 126 11.10 7.27 -24.49
CA ILE A 126 11.74 6.93 -23.22
C ILE A 126 12.83 5.90 -23.47
N LYS A 127 12.59 4.85 -24.27
CA LYS A 127 13.65 3.88 -24.64
C LYS A 127 14.82 4.51 -25.39
N ARG A 128 14.58 5.55 -26.19
CA ARG A 128 15.62 6.26 -26.97
C ARG A 128 16.38 7.32 -26.17
N THR A 129 15.71 8.00 -25.24
CA THR A 129 16.26 9.10 -24.45
C THR A 129 16.83 8.67 -23.10
N LEU A 130 16.35 7.56 -22.52
CA LEU A 130 16.92 6.97 -21.30
C LEU A 130 18.45 6.84 -21.38
N PRO A 131 19.04 6.30 -22.47
CA PRO A 131 20.48 6.12 -22.54
C PRO A 131 21.26 7.43 -22.46
N ALA A 132 20.71 8.55 -22.94
CA ALA A 132 21.40 9.84 -22.94
C ALA A 132 21.20 10.61 -21.63
N ALA A 133 19.96 10.65 -21.12
CA ALA A 133 19.64 11.31 -19.85
C ALA A 133 20.22 10.55 -18.65
N VAL A 134 20.26 9.21 -18.70
CA VAL A 134 20.95 8.41 -17.68
C VAL A 134 22.46 8.61 -17.77
N ARG A 135 23.05 8.72 -18.98
CA ARG A 135 24.47 9.06 -19.13
C ARG A 135 24.82 10.44 -18.56
N SER A 136 24.01 11.47 -18.81
CA SER A 136 24.28 12.82 -18.29
C SER A 136 24.07 12.92 -16.78
N ALA A 137 23.04 12.27 -16.24
CA ALA A 137 22.83 12.20 -14.80
C ALA A 137 23.94 11.39 -14.10
N MET A 138 24.36 10.27 -14.68
CA MET A 138 25.53 9.53 -14.20
C MET A 138 26.80 10.39 -14.22
N ALA A 139 27.01 11.19 -15.27
CA ALA A 139 28.15 12.10 -15.34
C ALA A 139 28.10 13.17 -14.24
N GLN A 140 26.93 13.75 -13.95
CA GLN A 140 26.76 14.74 -12.88
C GLN A 140 26.97 14.13 -11.48
N VAL A 141 26.44 12.93 -11.23
CA VAL A 141 26.64 12.22 -9.97
C VAL A 141 28.12 11.85 -9.77
N LEU A 142 28.78 11.35 -10.81
CA LEU A 142 30.21 11.07 -10.78
C LEU A 142 31.03 12.35 -10.55
N LEU A 143 30.65 13.47 -11.16
CA LEU A 143 31.32 14.75 -10.93
C LEU A 143 31.20 15.19 -9.47
N VAL A 144 29.99 15.21 -8.91
CA VAL A 144 29.75 15.60 -7.51
C VAL A 144 30.48 14.66 -6.54
N ALA A 145 30.46 13.36 -6.81
CA ALA A 145 31.16 12.36 -6.01
C ALA A 145 32.67 12.57 -6.03
N ASN A 146 33.26 12.82 -7.21
CA ASN A 146 34.70 13.08 -7.34
C ASN A 146 35.11 14.41 -6.67
N VAL A 147 34.31 15.46 -6.82
CA VAL A 147 34.56 16.75 -6.15
C VAL A 147 34.46 16.61 -4.63
N GLY A 148 33.42 15.93 -4.13
CA GLY A 148 33.25 15.65 -2.70
C GLY A 148 34.40 14.83 -2.12
N LEU A 149 34.86 13.81 -2.84
CA LEU A 149 36.02 13.02 -2.47
C LEU A 149 37.30 13.86 -2.44
N ALA A 150 37.53 14.71 -3.44
CA ALA A 150 38.69 15.60 -3.49
C ALA A 150 38.71 16.58 -2.31
N ILE A 151 37.56 17.15 -1.94
CA ILE A 151 37.42 18.02 -0.77
C ILE A 151 37.71 17.26 0.52
N LEU A 152 37.17 16.04 0.66
CA LEU A 152 37.38 15.20 1.84
C LEU A 152 38.87 14.85 1.99
N VAL A 153 39.53 14.43 0.91
CA VAL A 153 40.96 14.13 0.88
C VAL A 153 41.80 15.37 1.23
N ALA A 154 41.45 16.54 0.72
CA ALA A 154 42.15 17.79 1.03
C ALA A 154 42.00 18.20 2.51
N ALA A 155 40.79 18.11 3.07
CA ALA A 155 40.54 18.38 4.49
C ALA A 155 41.29 17.40 5.41
N GLN A 156 41.32 16.13 5.00
CA GLN A 156 42.01 15.07 5.71
C GLN A 156 43.54 15.21 5.63
N TRP A 157 44.08 15.68 4.50
CA TRP A 157 45.51 15.97 4.34
C TRP A 157 45.99 17.03 5.32
N ALA A 158 45.19 18.08 5.54
CA ALA A 158 45.49 19.11 6.54
C ALA A 158 45.58 18.52 7.96
N THR A 159 44.71 17.56 8.27
CA THR A 159 44.64 16.89 9.59
C THR A 159 45.81 15.93 9.80
N VAL A 160 46.18 15.16 8.77
CA VAL A 160 47.34 14.24 8.79
C VAL A 160 48.65 14.99 8.96
N ARG A 161 48.78 16.18 8.36
CA ARG A 161 49.97 17.03 8.52
C ARG A 161 50.25 17.39 9.99
N GLN A 162 49.19 17.49 10.79
CA GLN A 162 49.28 17.79 12.22
C GLN A 162 49.43 16.51 13.06
N ASN A 163 48.90 15.38 12.60
CA ASN A 163 48.92 14.09 13.32
C ASN A 163 49.17 12.90 12.38
N PRO A 164 50.44 12.48 12.16
CA PRO A 164 50.78 11.44 11.19
C PRO A 164 50.24 10.04 11.57
N ALA A 165 49.93 9.80 12.84
CA ALA A 165 49.33 8.55 13.31
C ALA A 165 47.95 8.25 12.67
N LEU A 166 47.29 9.26 12.09
CA LEU A 166 45.99 9.11 11.44
C LEU A 166 46.07 8.60 9.98
N LEU A 167 47.26 8.39 9.42
CA LEU A 167 47.43 7.94 8.03
C LEU A 167 46.73 6.61 7.71
N ALA A 168 46.86 5.61 8.60
CA ALA A 168 46.30 4.28 8.41
C ALA A 168 44.75 4.25 8.42
N PRO A 169 44.04 4.78 9.43
CA PRO A 169 42.56 4.80 9.44
C PRO A 169 41.98 5.64 8.29
N LEU A 170 42.76 6.62 7.81
CA LEU A 170 42.36 7.51 6.73
C LEU A 170 42.45 6.84 5.36
N ALA A 171 43.51 6.08 5.09
CA ALA A 171 43.61 5.24 3.90
C ALA A 171 42.45 4.23 3.82
N VAL A 172 42.09 3.62 4.95
CA VAL A 172 40.94 2.69 5.04
C VAL A 172 39.62 3.40 4.75
N SER A 173 39.42 4.60 5.30
CA SER A 173 38.19 5.39 5.10
C SER A 173 38.01 5.85 3.66
N VAL A 174 39.09 6.29 3.00
CA VAL A 174 39.09 6.71 1.59
C VAL A 174 38.80 5.53 0.66
N VAL A 175 39.41 4.35 0.92
CA VAL A 175 39.14 3.13 0.16
C VAL A 175 37.70 2.67 0.36
N ALA A 176 37.21 2.64 1.60
CA ALA A 176 35.83 2.25 1.90
C ALA A 176 34.79 3.18 1.24
N PHE A 177 35.02 4.50 1.29
CA PHE A 177 34.13 5.49 0.66
C PHE A 177 34.19 5.45 -0.87
N GLY A 178 35.38 5.24 -1.45
CA GLY A 178 35.55 5.02 -2.88
C GLY A 178 34.80 3.77 -3.38
N VAL A 179 34.87 2.68 -2.62
CA VAL A 179 34.10 1.44 -2.89
C VAL A 179 32.59 1.69 -2.76
N LEU A 180 32.16 2.44 -1.73
CA LEU A 180 30.75 2.78 -1.52
C LEU A 180 30.17 3.64 -2.65
N LEU A 181 30.96 4.60 -3.19
CA LEU A 181 30.57 5.43 -4.32
C LEU A 181 30.54 4.64 -5.64
N LEU A 182 31.50 3.74 -5.84
CA LEU A 182 31.58 2.85 -7.01
C LEU A 182 30.38 1.89 -7.07
N ILE A 183 29.91 1.41 -5.91
CA ILE A 183 28.80 0.45 -5.80
C ILE A 183 27.43 1.17 -5.68
N GLY A 184 27.36 2.31 -5.00
CA GLY A 184 26.09 2.94 -4.59
C GLY A 184 25.55 4.04 -5.52
N GLY A 185 26.40 4.77 -6.25
CA GLY A 185 25.99 6.01 -6.93
C GLY A 185 24.88 5.86 -7.98
N PRO A 186 24.97 4.92 -8.94
CA PRO A 186 23.96 4.77 -10.00
C PRO A 186 22.75 3.90 -9.58
N ALA A 187 22.98 2.90 -8.72
CA ALA A 187 21.95 1.94 -8.30
C ALA A 187 20.98 2.52 -7.26
N VAL A 188 21.44 3.40 -6.37
CA VAL A 188 20.62 3.92 -5.27
C VAL A 188 19.67 5.04 -5.70
N GLN A 189 20.00 5.84 -6.74
CA GLN A 189 19.09 6.91 -7.19
C GLN A 189 18.02 6.42 -8.18
N TYR A 190 18.37 5.54 -9.12
CA TYR A 190 17.44 5.03 -10.13
C TYR A 190 16.81 3.69 -9.74
N GLY A 191 17.56 2.81 -9.08
CA GLY A 191 17.07 1.51 -8.62
C GLY A 191 16.18 1.58 -7.38
N VAL A 192 16.11 2.71 -6.68
CA VAL A 192 15.24 2.88 -5.51
C VAL A 192 13.96 3.62 -5.93
N ARG A 193 14.06 4.82 -6.53
CA ARG A 193 12.88 5.64 -6.82
C ARG A 193 11.94 5.10 -7.89
N MET A 194 12.47 4.50 -8.97
CA MET A 194 11.64 3.95 -10.05
C MET A 194 10.79 2.75 -9.61
N PRO A 195 11.31 1.73 -8.89
CA PRO A 195 10.46 0.68 -8.38
C PRO A 195 9.51 1.18 -7.30
N PHE A 196 9.83 2.20 -6.49
CA PHE A 196 8.83 2.76 -5.57
C PHE A 196 7.68 3.46 -6.28
N ILE A 197 7.92 4.20 -7.36
CA ILE A 197 6.84 4.81 -8.16
C ILE A 197 6.02 3.71 -8.87
N GLY A 198 6.68 2.71 -9.46
CA GLY A 198 6.02 1.57 -10.10
C GLY A 198 5.21 0.73 -9.10
N LEU A 199 5.78 0.45 -7.93
CA LEU A 199 5.14 -0.26 -6.83
C LEU A 199 3.99 0.56 -6.24
N PHE A 200 4.16 1.86 -6.06
CA PHE A 200 3.09 2.76 -5.62
C PHE A 200 1.92 2.74 -6.61
N TRP A 201 2.19 2.86 -7.92
CA TRP A 201 1.15 2.77 -8.94
C TRP A 201 0.49 1.40 -9.00
N LEU A 202 1.28 0.32 -8.87
CA LEU A 202 0.78 -1.06 -8.84
C LEU A 202 -0.14 -1.28 -7.62
N LEU A 203 0.31 -0.87 -6.43
CA LEU A 203 -0.46 -0.93 -5.19
C LEU A 203 -1.71 -0.06 -5.29
N ALA A 204 -1.58 1.16 -5.82
CA ALA A 204 -2.72 2.03 -6.06
C ALA A 204 -3.72 1.38 -7.02
N THR A 205 -3.29 0.72 -8.10
CA THR A 205 -4.22 0.00 -8.98
C THR A 205 -4.83 -1.23 -8.33
N LEU A 206 -4.05 -2.00 -7.56
CA LEU A 206 -4.53 -3.18 -6.83
C LEU A 206 -5.54 -2.83 -5.75
N ILE A 207 -5.42 -1.64 -5.13
CA ILE A 207 -6.34 -1.15 -4.11
C ILE A 207 -7.54 -0.43 -4.75
N LEU A 208 -7.31 0.45 -5.72
CA LEU A 208 -8.37 1.28 -6.32
C LEU A 208 -9.27 0.48 -7.27
N ALA A 209 -8.77 -0.52 -7.99
CA ALA A 209 -9.58 -1.33 -8.90
C ALA A 209 -10.73 -2.10 -8.20
N PRO A 210 -10.48 -2.85 -7.10
CA PRO A 210 -11.57 -3.50 -6.37
C PRO A 210 -12.50 -2.48 -5.70
N ILE A 211 -11.99 -1.35 -5.21
CA ILE A 211 -12.84 -0.26 -4.69
C ILE A 211 -13.78 0.27 -5.78
N ALA A 212 -13.25 0.51 -6.98
CA ALA A 212 -14.05 0.95 -8.12
C ALA A 212 -15.11 -0.11 -8.50
N ALA A 213 -14.73 -1.39 -8.56
CA ALA A 213 -15.65 -2.48 -8.83
C ALA A 213 -16.76 -2.61 -7.76
N VAL A 214 -16.43 -2.38 -6.49
CA VAL A 214 -17.40 -2.34 -5.40
C VAL A 214 -18.34 -1.15 -5.54
N LEU A 215 -17.82 0.01 -5.91
CA LEU A 215 -18.59 1.25 -6.12
C LEU A 215 -19.52 1.18 -7.34
N ASP A 216 -19.18 0.37 -8.34
CA ASP A 216 -20.01 0.15 -9.54
C ASP A 216 -21.22 -0.77 -9.29
N ASN A 217 -21.32 -1.43 -8.13
CA ASN A 217 -22.52 -2.19 -7.78
C ASN A 217 -23.73 -1.28 -7.55
N ALA A 218 -24.93 -1.81 -7.79
CA ALA A 218 -26.19 -1.06 -7.73
C ALA A 218 -26.50 -0.45 -6.34
N ASN A 219 -25.94 -0.99 -5.26
CA ASN A 219 -26.09 -0.51 -3.88
C ASN A 219 -24.76 -0.57 -3.11
N PRO A 220 -23.80 0.34 -3.38
CA PRO A 220 -22.47 0.27 -2.79
C PRO A 220 -22.46 0.63 -1.30
N GLY A 221 -23.43 1.42 -0.84
CA GLY A 221 -23.47 1.95 0.53
C GLY A 221 -23.57 0.86 1.61
N HIS A 222 -24.36 -0.19 1.41
CA HIS A 222 -24.52 -1.23 2.43
C HIS A 222 -23.21 -2.02 2.65
N LEU A 223 -22.54 -2.43 1.56
CA LEU A 223 -21.30 -3.18 1.65
C LEU A 223 -20.14 -2.32 2.19
N LEU A 224 -20.06 -1.06 1.77
CA LEU A 224 -19.07 -0.12 2.30
C LEU A 224 -19.24 0.07 3.81
N ARG A 225 -20.46 0.25 4.31
CA ARG A 225 -20.70 0.37 5.76
C ARG A 225 -20.19 -0.84 6.55
N TRP A 226 -20.49 -2.05 6.08
CA TRP A 226 -20.00 -3.27 6.74
C TRP A 226 -18.48 -3.40 6.66
N LEU A 227 -17.85 -3.01 5.54
CA LEU A 227 -16.38 -2.94 5.46
C LEU A 227 -15.80 -1.91 6.42
N GLY A 228 -16.41 -0.74 6.54
CA GLY A 228 -16.00 0.30 7.48
C GLY A 228 -16.06 -0.19 8.92
N VAL A 229 -17.17 -0.83 9.31
CA VAL A 229 -17.32 -1.45 10.64
C VAL A 229 -16.27 -2.55 10.85
N GLY A 230 -16.06 -3.43 9.86
CA GLY A 230 -15.06 -4.50 9.96
C GLY A 230 -13.64 -3.96 10.14
N PHE A 231 -13.23 -2.97 9.35
CA PHE A 231 -11.93 -2.32 9.48
C PHE A 231 -11.79 -1.58 10.80
N PHE A 232 -12.85 -0.93 11.28
CA PHE A 232 -12.83 -0.25 12.56
C PHE A 232 -12.63 -1.24 13.71
N VAL A 233 -13.43 -2.31 13.76
CA VAL A 233 -13.37 -3.32 14.85
C VAL A 233 -12.03 -4.04 14.83
N ALA A 234 -11.57 -4.50 13.65
CA ALA A 234 -10.28 -5.17 13.52
C ALA A 234 -9.13 -4.20 13.87
N GLY A 235 -9.18 -2.97 13.36
CA GLY A 235 -8.15 -1.97 13.60
C GLY A 235 -8.07 -1.53 15.06
N PHE A 236 -9.22 -1.33 15.71
CA PHE A 236 -9.32 -1.03 17.13
C PHE A 236 -8.75 -2.15 17.99
N THR A 237 -9.11 -3.40 17.66
CA THR A 237 -8.62 -4.57 18.39
C THR A 237 -7.10 -4.70 18.35
N LEU A 238 -6.49 -4.52 17.16
CA LEU A 238 -5.03 -4.60 17.01
C LEU A 238 -4.30 -3.42 17.67
N ASP A 239 -4.87 -2.22 17.62
CA ASP A 239 -4.29 -1.03 18.25
C ASP A 239 -4.33 -1.14 19.78
N LEU A 240 -5.44 -1.66 20.33
CA LEU A 240 -5.62 -1.88 21.76
C LEU A 240 -4.65 -2.92 22.33
N LEU A 241 -4.36 -3.99 21.59
CA LEU A 241 -3.32 -4.96 21.99
C LEU A 241 -1.92 -4.33 22.04
N GLY A 242 -1.66 -3.30 21.24
CA GLY A 242 -0.36 -2.63 21.18
C GLY A 242 -0.18 -1.47 22.16
N SER A 243 -1.26 -1.01 22.81
CA SER A 243 -1.24 0.06 23.82
C SER A 243 -1.02 -0.51 25.22
#